data_AF-A0A0K1RZK3-F1
#
_entry.id   AF-A0A0K1RZK3-F1
#
_cell.length_a   1.000
_cell.length_b   1.000
_cell.length_c   1.000
_cell.angle_alpha   90.00
_cell.angle_beta   90.00
_cell.angle_gamma   90.00
#
_symmetry.space_group_name_H-M   'P 1'
#
loop_
_entity.id
_entity.type
_entity.pdbx_description
1 polymer ?
#
loop_
_entity_poly.entity_id
_entity_poly.type
_entity_poly.pdbx_seq_one_letter_code
_entity_poly.pdbx_strand_id
1 'polypeptide(L)' 'MDSEDFYNEYNQGILSDDIIFIEWANDYRHYLALRQELEQILNHAA' A
#
# COMPACT_ATOMS: atom_id res chain seq x y z
N MET A 1 -14.73 1.66 2.13
CA MET A 1 -13.68 0.71 1.75
C MET A 1 -12.54 0.85 2.75
N ASP A 2 -11.84 -0.22 3.06
CA ASP A 2 -10.60 -0.12 3.82
C ASP A 2 -9.42 0.25 2.91
N SER A 3 -8.22 0.37 3.47
CA SER A 3 -7.03 0.74 2.70
C SER A 3 -6.63 -0.33 1.68
N GLU A 4 -6.83 -1.61 1.99
CA GLU A 4 -6.47 -2.71 1.09
C GLU A 4 -7.44 -2.71 -0.11
N ASP A 5 -8.73 -2.54 0.16
CA ASP A 5 -9.78 -2.38 -0.85
C ASP A 5 -9.51 -1.18 -1.76
N PHE A 6 -9.21 0.00 -1.18
CA PHE A 6 -8.87 1.19 -1.97
C PHE A 6 -7.69 0.93 -2.89
N TYR A 7 -6.59 0.39 -2.36
CA TYR A 7 -5.38 0.17 -3.13
C TYR A 7 -5.59 -0.84 -4.26
N ASN A 8 -6.40 -1.88 -4.00
CA ASN A 8 -6.75 -2.87 -5.01
C ASN A 8 -7.60 -2.27 -6.14
N GLU A 9 -8.66 -1.53 -5.80
CA GLU A 9 -9.53 -0.89 -6.81
C GLU A 9 -8.78 0.20 -7.61
N TYR A 10 -7.92 0.98 -6.94
CA TYR A 10 -7.08 1.97 -7.59
C TYR A 10 -6.10 1.32 -8.60
N ASN A 11 -5.40 0.25 -8.20
CA ASN A 11 -4.48 -0.46 -9.10
C ASN A 11 -5.17 -1.16 -10.27
N GLN A 12 -6.47 -1.46 -10.15
CA GLN A 12 -7.28 -2.01 -11.24
C GLN A 12 -7.78 -0.92 -12.20
N GLY A 13 -7.52 0.37 -11.93
CA GLY A 13 -8.00 1.50 -12.73
C GLY A 13 -9.50 1.75 -12.57
N ILE A 14 -10.10 1.29 -11.47
CA ILE A 14 -11.53 1.51 -11.17
C ILE A 14 -11.74 2.92 -10.62
N LEU A 15 -10.77 3.42 -9.84
CA LEU A 15 -10.80 4.74 -9.23
C LEU A 15 -10.14 5.80 -10.13
N SER A 16 -10.45 7.07 -9.85
CA SER A 16 -9.93 8.24 -10.57
C SER A 16 -8.40 8.37 -10.43
N ASP A 17 -7.74 8.92 -11.44
CA ASP A 17 -6.32 9.34 -11.40
C ASP A 17 -6.14 10.74 -10.77
N ASP A 18 -7.01 11.11 -9.82
CA ASP A 18 -6.87 12.36 -9.10
C ASP A 18 -5.57 12.34 -8.29
N ILE A 19 -4.89 13.50 -8.21
CA ILE A 19 -3.59 13.62 -7.54
C ILE A 19 -3.62 13.05 -6.10
N ILE A 20 -4.73 13.23 -5.39
CA ILE A 20 -4.92 12.72 -4.04
C ILE A 20 -4.96 11.18 -3.99
N PHE A 21 -5.48 10.52 -5.02
CA PHE A 21 -5.50 9.05 -5.09
C PHE A 21 -4.15 8.50 -5.49
N ILE A 22 -3.45 9.18 -6.41
CA ILE A 22 -2.07 8.86 -6.79
C ILE A 22 -1.14 8.95 -5.57
N GLU A 23 -1.18 10.07 -4.84
CA GLU A 23 -0.35 10.29 -3.65
C GLU A 23 -0.66 9.26 -2.57
N TRP A 24 -1.95 9.03 -2.29
CA TRP A 24 -2.36 8.02 -1.32
C TRP A 24 -1.87 6.61 -1.68
N ALA A 25 -2.03 6.19 -2.95
CA ALA A 25 -1.61 4.86 -3.39
C ALA A 25 -0.08 4.69 -3.33
N ASN A 26 0.65 5.77 -3.63
CA ASN A 26 2.09 5.79 -3.46
C ASN A 26 2.48 5.63 -1.98
N ASP A 27 1.90 6.42 -1.07
CA ASP A 27 2.21 6.32 0.36
C ASP A 27 1.90 4.92 0.91
N TYR A 28 0.76 4.36 0.52
CA TYR A 28 0.37 3.01 0.93
C TYR A 28 1.34 1.94 0.43
N ARG A 29 1.81 2.04 -0.83
CA ARG A 29 2.85 1.15 -1.37
C ARG A 29 4.15 1.24 -0.58
N HIS A 30 4.56 2.44 -0.15
CA HIS A 30 5.76 2.60 0.68
C HIS A 30 5.57 1.97 2.06
N TYR A 31 4.40 2.15 2.68
CA TYR A 31 4.06 1.49 3.94
C TYR A 31 4.14 -0.05 3.82
N LEU A 32 3.62 -0.63 2.75
CA LEU A 32 3.66 -2.08 2.52
C LEU A 32 5.10 -2.61 2.44
N ALA A 33 5.99 -1.87 1.76
CA ALA A 33 7.41 -2.23 1.69
C ALA A 33 8.07 -2.22 3.07
N LEU A 34 7.85 -1.17 3.86
CA LEU A 34 8.37 -1.07 5.23
C LEU A 34 7.82 -2.18 6.13
N ARG A 35 6.52 -2.49 6.02
CA ARG A 35 5.91 -3.59 6.79
C ARG A 35 6.57 -4.92 6.44
N GLN A 36 6.80 -5.19 5.16
CA GLN A 36 7.47 -6.42 4.71
C GLN A 36 8.91 -6.49 5.23
N GLU A 37 9.66 -5.39 5.20
CA GLU A 37 11.02 -5.33 5.76
C GLU A 37 11.01 -5.62 7.27
N LEU A 38 10.08 -5.04 8.02
CA LEU A 38 9.94 -5.31 9.46
C LEU A 38 9.58 -6.77 9.75
N GLU A 39 8.66 -7.36 9.00
CA GLU A 39 8.32 -8.78 9.12
C GLU A 39 9.53 -9.67 8.87
N GLN A 40 10.36 -9.35 7.87
CA GLN A 40 11.60 -10.07 7.62
C GLN A 40 12.57 -9.96 8.80
N ILE A 41 12.78 -8.77 9.36
CA ILE A 41 13.68 -8.59 10.52
C ILE A 41 13.17 -9.40 11.72
N LEU A 42 11.88 -9.35 12.01
CA LEU A 42 11.27 -10.07 13.12
C LEU A 42 11.39 -11.59 12.96
N ASN A 43 11.18 -12.12 11.75
CA ASN A 43 11.31 -13.55 11.47
C ASN A 43 12.77 -14.05 11.61
N HIS A 44 13.77 -13.21 11.36
CA HIS A 44 15.19 -13.58 11.56
C HIS A 44 15.63 -13.49 13.03
N ALA A 45 14.90 -12.76 13.87
CA ALA A 45 15.22 -12.57 15.28
C ALA A 45 14.61 -13.64 16.22
N ALA A 46 13.73 -14.51 15.69
CA ALA A 46 13.06 -15.59 16.41
C ALA A 46 13.80 -16.93 16.25
#